data_AF-A0A225VAZ6-F1
#
_entry.id   AF-A0A225VAZ6-F1
#
_cell.length_a   1.000
_cell.length_b   1.000
_cell.length_c   1.000
_cell.angle_alpha   90.00
_cell.angle_beta   90.00
_cell.angle_gamma   90.00
#
_symmetry.space_group_name_H-M   'P 1'
#
loop_
_entity.id
_entity.type
_entity.pdbx_description
1 polymer ?
#
loop_
_entity_poly.entity_id
_entity_poly.type
_entity_poly.pdbx_seq_one_letter_code
_entity_poly.pdbx_strand_id
1 'polypeptide(L)'
;MNDYTLLPSYLDVFSKTNSESHVSCQLDASRRFLRAFLLLGPVVTKQIAFLPVLQIDGIHRKNNNYNGVCLTLVELDGNHQVIPMAVGGGVKGKLTFRITR
;
A
#
# COMPACT_ATOMS: atom_id res chain seq x y z
N MET A 1 12.37 -10.24 -25.04
CA MET A 1 11.22 -9.32 -25.00
C MET A 1 11.21 -8.63 -23.64
N ASN A 2 12.15 -7.71 -23.40
CA ASN A 2 12.38 -7.04 -22.09
C ASN A 2 12.47 -5.52 -22.29
N ASP A 3 11.55 -4.96 -23.07
CA ASP A 3 11.54 -3.53 -23.32
C ASP A 3 10.36 -2.88 -22.61
N TYR A 4 10.65 -2.16 -21.52
CA TYR A 4 9.66 -1.44 -20.71
C TYR A 4 9.42 -0.01 -21.21
N THR A 5 9.96 0.38 -22.37
CA THR A 5 9.79 1.72 -22.94
C THR A 5 8.33 2.11 -23.20
N LEU A 6 7.49 1.13 -23.55
CA LEU A 6 6.07 1.36 -23.80
C LEU A 6 5.21 1.35 -22.53
N LEU A 7 5.71 0.79 -21.42
CA LEU A 7 4.93 0.61 -20.20
C LEU A 7 4.35 1.94 -19.65
N PRO A 8 5.09 3.06 -19.61
CA PRO A 8 4.53 4.35 -19.22
C PRO A 8 3.37 4.80 -20.12
N SER A 9 3.46 4.56 -21.44
CA SER A 9 2.39 4.93 -22.38
C SER A 9 1.13 4.10 -22.18
N TYR A 10 1.27 2.79 -21.92
CA TYR A 10 0.14 1.93 -21.60
C TYR A 10 -0.53 2.34 -20.27
N LEU A 11 0.27 2.68 -19.27
CA LEU A 11 -0.21 3.15 -17.96
C LEU A 11 -0.96 4.49 -18.06
N ASP A 12 -0.47 5.41 -18.89
CA ASP A 12 -1.15 6.68 -19.18
C ASP A 12 -2.51 6.45 -19.87
N VAL A 13 -2.54 5.65 -20.95
CA VAL A 13 -3.79 5.28 -21.64
C VAL A 13 -4.76 4.58 -20.68
N PHE A 14 -4.25 3.67 -19.85
CA PHE A 14 -5.07 2.97 -18.87
C PHE A 14 -5.75 3.95 -17.90
N SER A 15 -5.00 4.90 -17.35
CA SER A 15 -5.52 5.90 -16.41
C SER A 15 -6.61 6.78 -17.03
N LYS A 16 -6.46 7.16 -18.31
CA LYS A 16 -7.42 7.98 -19.05
C LYS A 16 -8.69 7.21 -19.39
N THR A 17 -8.57 5.92 -19.66
CA THR A 17 -9.68 5.05 -20.06
C THR A 17 -10.50 4.58 -18.85
N ASN A 18 -9.90 4.54 -17.66
CA ASN A 18 -10.53 4.02 -16.46
C ASN A 18 -10.57 5.11 -15.39
N SER A 19 -11.59 5.97 -15.42
CA SER A 19 -11.71 7.16 -14.57
C SER A 19 -11.75 6.89 -13.07
N GLU A 20 -12.15 5.68 -12.66
CA GLU A 20 -12.14 5.26 -11.24
C GLU A 20 -10.81 4.65 -10.80
N SER A 21 -9.93 4.34 -11.74
CA SER A 21 -8.62 3.74 -11.47
C SER A 21 -7.57 4.83 -11.27
N HIS A 22 -6.53 4.51 -10.49
CA HIS A 22 -5.41 5.41 -10.28
C HIS A 22 -4.10 4.76 -10.69
N VAL A 23 -3.26 5.54 -11.36
CA VAL A 23 -1.94 5.09 -11.81
C VAL A 23 -0.91 6.12 -11.38
N SER A 24 0.17 5.65 -10.78
CA SER A 24 1.36 6.45 -10.52
C SER A 24 2.55 5.73 -11.14
N CYS A 25 3.16 6.32 -12.16
CA CYS A 25 4.35 5.76 -12.81
C CYS A 25 5.54 6.66 -12.50
N GLN A 26 6.58 6.07 -11.92
CA GLN A 26 7.84 6.75 -11.70
C GLN A 26 8.88 6.28 -12.71
N LEU A 27 9.60 7.26 -13.26
CA LEU A 27 10.75 7.07 -14.11
C LEU A 27 12.05 7.37 -13.35
N ASP A 28 13.15 6.77 -13.79
CA ASP A 28 14.49 7.14 -13.32
C ASP A 28 14.98 8.46 -13.95
N ALA A 29 16.20 8.88 -13.58
CA ALA A 29 16.82 10.09 -14.12
C ALA A 29 17.01 10.07 -15.66
N SER A 30 17.06 8.87 -16.25
CA SER A 30 17.18 8.64 -17.69
C SER A 30 15.83 8.41 -18.37
N ARG A 31 14.71 8.73 -17.68
CA ARG A 31 13.32 8.55 -18.15
C ARG A 31 12.93 7.10 -18.45
N ARG A 32 13.62 6.12 -17.88
CA ARG A 32 13.26 4.70 -18.01
C ARG A 32 12.29 4.32 -16.89
N PHE A 33 11.43 3.35 -17.16
CA PHE A 33 10.53 2.82 -16.14
C PHE A 33 11.30 2.37 -14.90
N LEU A 34 10.92 2.89 -13.73
CA LEU A 34 11.49 2.49 -12.44
C LEU A 34 10.48 1.67 -11.64
N ARG A 35 9.28 2.20 -11.43
CA ARG A 35 8.19 1.53 -10.74
C ARG A 35 6.85 2.14 -11.10
N ALA A 36 5.77 1.38 -10.92
CA ALA A 36 4.43 1.92 -10.98
C ALA A 36 3.55 1.37 -9.85
N PHE A 37 2.57 2.16 -9.47
CA PHE A 37 1.44 1.78 -8.64
C PHE A 37 0.18 1.83 -9.51
N LEU A 38 -0.65 0.79 -9.40
CA LEU A 38 -1.89 0.64 -10.15
C LEU A 38 -3.01 0.27 -9.19
N LEU A 39 -4.00 1.16 -9.08
CA LEU A 39 -5.25 0.94 -8.38
C LEU A 39 -6.35 0.72 -9.41
N LEU A 40 -6.95 -0.46 -9.42
CA LEU A 40 -8.08 -0.76 -10.30
C LEU A 40 -9.38 -0.34 -9.61
N GLY A 41 -9.95 0.79 -10.03
CA GLY A 41 -11.14 1.38 -9.42
C GLY A 41 -12.30 0.40 -9.26
N PRO A 42 -12.76 -0.26 -10.35
CA PRO A 42 -13.87 -1.21 -10.30
C PRO A 42 -13.63 -2.41 -9.39
N VAL A 43 -12.37 -2.82 -9.25
CA VAL A 43 -11.97 -3.89 -8.32
C VAL A 43 -12.13 -3.42 -6.89
N VAL A 44 -11.64 -2.23 -6.57
CA VAL A 44 -11.67 -1.70 -5.19
C VAL A 44 -13.11 -1.36 -4.78
N THR A 45 -13.94 -0.87 -5.70
CA THR A 45 -15.30 -0.43 -5.40
C THR A 45 -16.33 -1.54 -5.44
N LYS A 46 -16.10 -2.64 -6.18
CA LYS A 46 -17.10 -3.71 -6.39
C LYS A 46 -16.65 -5.10 -5.95
N GLN A 47 -15.37 -5.33 -5.66
CA GLN A 47 -14.89 -6.67 -5.31
C GLN A 47 -15.04 -6.94 -3.81
N ILE A 48 -15.93 -7.88 -3.48
CA ILE A 48 -16.19 -8.36 -2.11
C ILE A 48 -15.26 -9.54 -1.74
N ALA A 49 -14.48 -10.06 -2.70
CA ALA A 49 -13.75 -11.33 -2.63
C ALA A 49 -12.22 -11.20 -2.51
N PHE A 50 -11.63 -10.00 -2.51
CA PHE A 50 -10.20 -9.88 -2.21
C PHE A 50 -9.98 -10.01 -0.71
N LEU A 51 -9.02 -10.86 -0.33
CA LEU A 51 -8.48 -10.85 1.03
C LEU A 51 -7.98 -9.43 1.34
N PRO A 52 -8.25 -8.89 2.53
CA PRO A 52 -7.71 -7.60 2.92
C PRO A 52 -6.18 -7.68 2.89
N VAL A 53 -5.59 -7.08 1.84
CA VAL A 53 -4.14 -7.05 1.61
C VAL A 53 -3.46 -6.21 2.67
N LEU A 54 -4.18 -5.26 3.28
CA LEU A 54 -3.74 -4.47 4.41
C LEU A 54 -4.61 -4.81 5.61
N GLN A 55 -3.98 -5.33 6.66
CA GLN A 55 -4.63 -5.54 7.95
C GLN A 55 -3.97 -4.64 9.00
N ILE A 56 -4.75 -4.25 10.00
CA ILE A 56 -4.25 -3.52 11.17
C ILE A 56 -4.49 -4.41 12.38
N ASP A 57 -3.42 -4.88 13.00
CA ASP A 57 -3.48 -5.54 14.30
C ASP A 57 -3.25 -4.51 15.41
N GLY A 58 -3.97 -4.63 16.52
CA GLY A 58 -3.98 -3.67 17.61
C GLY A 58 -3.78 -4.31 18.98
N ILE A 59 -2.66 -3.99 19.63
CA ILE A 59 -2.37 -4.47 20.98
C ILE A 59 -2.50 -3.31 21.97
N HIS A 60 -3.42 -3.44 22.92
CA HIS A 60 -3.54 -2.51 24.03
C HIS A 60 -2.43 -2.77 25.05
N ARG A 61 -1.51 -1.81 25.21
CA ARG A 61 -0.40 -1.91 26.17
C ARG A 61 -0.72 -1.01 27.36
N LYS A 62 -0.94 -1.61 28.53
CA LYS A 62 -0.97 -0.91 29.84
C LYS A 62 0.32 -1.24 30.58
N ASN A 63 1.34 -0.39 30.48
CA ASN A 63 2.47 -0.44 31.40
C ASN A 63 2.83 0.98 31.87
N ASN A 64 3.71 1.08 32.87
CA ASN A 64 4.10 2.37 33.45
C ASN A 64 4.78 3.32 32.45
N ASN A 65 5.26 2.81 31.31
CA ASN A 65 5.99 3.58 30.29
C ASN A 65 5.12 3.97 29.08
N TYR A 66 4.00 3.28 28.87
CA TYR A 66 3.10 3.48 27.74
C TYR A 66 1.70 2.91 28.07
N ASN A 67 0.70 3.79 28.05
CA ASN A 67 -0.71 3.46 28.23
C ASN A 67 -1.48 3.87 26.97
N GLY A 68 -1.49 2.98 25.98
CA GLY A 68 -2.03 3.27 24.65
C GLY A 68 -2.19 2.03 23.77
N VAL A 69 -2.59 2.25 22.52
CA VAL A 69 -2.72 1.18 21.52
C VAL A 69 -1.48 1.18 20.63
N CYS A 70 -0.89 0.02 20.43
CA CYS A 70 0.10 -0.23 19.39
C CYS A 70 -0.63 -0.82 18.19
N LEU A 71 -0.58 -0.15 17.05
CA LEU A 71 -1.14 -0.62 15.79
C LEU A 71 -0.01 -1.07 14.88
N THR A 72 -0.13 -2.27 14.32
CA THR A 72 0.78 -2.80 13.31
C THR A 72 0.03 -2.87 12.01
N LEU A 73 0.47 -2.10 11.01
CA LEU A 73 0.04 -2.28 9.64
C LEU A 73 0.80 -3.47 9.07
N VAL A 74 0.07 -4.47 8.61
CA VAL A 74 0.63 -5.68 8.01
C VAL A 74 0.08 -5.85 6.60
N GLU A 75 0.91 -6.37 5.72
CA GLU A 75 0.49 -6.89 4.42
C GLU A 75 0.47 -8.42 4.40
N LEU A 76 -0.33 -9.00 3.51
CA LEU A 76 -0.23 -10.41 3.17
C LEU A 76 0.59 -10.55 1.88
N ASP A 77 1.64 -11.37 1.92
CA ASP A 77 2.41 -11.70 0.72
C ASP A 77 1.66 -12.70 -0.19
N GLY A 78 2.24 -13.02 -1.35
CA GLY A 78 1.66 -13.97 -2.30
C GLY A 78 1.50 -15.41 -1.76
N ASN A 79 2.09 -15.72 -0.60
CA ASN A 79 1.97 -17.00 0.10
C ASN A 79 1.08 -16.91 1.35
N HIS A 80 0.31 -15.82 1.51
CA HIS A 80 -0.50 -15.51 2.69
C HIS A 80 0.30 -15.38 4.00
N GLN A 81 1.59 -15.04 3.94
CA GLN A 81 2.36 -14.70 5.12
C GLN A 81 2.13 -13.25 5.52
N VAL A 82 1.99 -13.02 6.82
CA VAL A 82 1.83 -11.67 7.39
C VAL A 82 3.20 -10.98 7.44
N ILE A 83 3.37 -9.91 6.67
CA ILE A 83 4.58 -9.08 6.64
C ILE A 83 4.29 -7.75 7.34
N PRO A 84 4.96 -7.41 8.46
CA PRO A 84 4.80 -6.12 9.11
C PRO A 84 5.39 -4.99 8.26
N MET A 85 4.56 -4.02 7.88
CA MET A 85 4.97 -2.88 7.06
C MET A 85 5.30 -1.65 7.89
N ALA A 86 4.53 -1.41 8.95
CA ALA A 86 4.70 -0.25 9.82
C ALA A 86 4.13 -0.53 11.21
N VAL A 87 4.77 0.04 12.22
CA VAL A 87 4.24 0.05 13.58
C VAL A 87 4.00 1.48 14.03
N GLY A 88 2.90 1.71 14.72
CA GLY A 88 2.51 3.00 15.26
C GLY A 88 1.98 2.88 16.68
N GLY A 89 2.48 3.74 17.56
CA GLY A 89 1.92 3.93 18.89
C GLY A 89 1.12 5.22 18.95
N GLY A 90 -0.08 5.18 19.54
CA GLY A 90 -0.81 6.36 19.97
C GLY A 90 -1.06 6.40 21.48
N VAL A 91 -0.69 7.51 22.11
CA VAL A 91 -1.20 7.93 23.42
C VAL A 91 -2.20 9.06 23.15
N LYS A 92 -3.46 8.87 23.55
CA LYS A 92 -4.61 9.79 23.39
C LYS A 92 -4.46 10.88 22.29
N GLY A 93 -5.05 10.64 21.12
CA GLY A 93 -5.36 11.68 20.13
C GLY A 93 -4.39 11.84 18.96
N LYS A 94 -3.26 11.13 18.93
CA LYS A 94 -2.35 11.15 17.78
C LYS A 94 -1.73 9.77 17.55
N LEU A 95 -1.88 9.25 16.33
CA LEU A 95 -1.31 7.99 15.87
C LEU A 95 -0.29 8.30 14.78
N THR A 96 0.95 7.84 14.97
CA THR A 96 2.03 8.04 13.99
C THR A 96 2.58 6.68 13.60
N PHE A 97 2.54 6.35 12.31
CA PHE A 97 3.16 5.15 11.77
C PHE A 97 4.58 5.46 11.30
N ARG A 98 5.52 4.57 11.63
CA ARG A 98 6.85 4.56 11.02
C ARG A 98 6.92 3.35 10.08
N ILE A 99 7.12 3.63 8.79
CA ILE A 99 7.34 2.58 7.79
C ILE A 99 8.72 1.98 8.03
N THR A 100 8.78 0.66 8.15
CA THR A 100 10.01 -0.11 8.30
C THR A 100 10.30 -0.80 6.97
N ARG A 101 11.41 -0.44 6.33
CA ARG A 101 12.01 -1.16 5.20
C ARG A 101 13.46 -1.43 5.52
#